data_AF-A0A6M3M710-F1
#
_entry.id   AF-A0A6M3M710-F1
#
_cell.length_a   1.000
_cell.length_b   1.000
_cell.length_c   1.000
_cell.angle_alpha   90.00
_cell.angle_beta   90.00
_cell.angle_gamma   90.00
#
_symmetry.space_group_name_H-M   'P 1'
#
loop_
_entity.id
_entity.type
_entity.pdbx_description
1 polymer ?
#
loop_
_entity_poly.entity_id
_entity_poly.type
_entity_poly.pdbx_seq_one_letter_code
_entity_poly.pdbx_strand_id
1 'polypeptide(L)' 'MKYSIVQERAIEGIKVVVDRFGTTRWFTQTEIEGIGYNTLMALVNKNYLEKLYFNHVDYYRVKKV' A
#
# COMPACT_ATOMS: atom_id res chain seq x y z
N MET A 1 -13.75 6.42 9.61
CA MET A 1 -13.84 6.78 8.17
C MET A 1 -14.07 5.48 7.39
N LYS A 2 -15.15 5.34 6.61
CA LYS A 2 -15.44 4.09 5.87
C LYS A 2 -14.50 3.97 4.64
N TYR A 3 -13.98 2.78 4.37
CA TYR A 3 -13.21 2.49 3.16
C TYR A 3 -14.15 2.20 1.99
N SER A 4 -13.69 2.46 0.76
CA SER A 4 -14.36 1.91 -0.42
C SER A 4 -13.97 0.45 -0.60
N ILE A 5 -14.77 -0.34 -1.32
CA ILE A 5 -14.48 -1.76 -1.63
C ILE A 5 -13.08 -1.91 -2.27
N VAL A 6 -12.66 -0.96 -3.10
CA VAL A 6 -11.34 -0.98 -3.74
C VAL A 6 -10.21 -0.75 -2.71
N GLN A 7 -10.44 0.13 -1.71
CA GLN A 7 -9.49 0.35 -0.62
C GLN A 7 -9.40 -0.86 0.31
N GLU A 8 -10.51 -1.56 0.55
CA GLU A 8 -10.54 -2.78 1.35
C GLU A 8 -9.73 -3.89 0.67
N ARG A 9 -9.94 -4.12 -0.62
CA ARG A 9 -9.13 -5.06 -1.43
C ARG A 9 -7.65 -4.70 -1.44
N ALA A 10 -7.33 -3.40 -1.52
CA ALA A 10 -5.94 -2.95 -1.43
C ALA A 10 -5.32 -3.30 -0.08
N ILE A 11 -6.04 -3.07 1.02
CA ILE A 11 -5.59 -3.43 2.37
C ILE A 11 -5.37 -4.94 2.48
N GLU A 12 -6.25 -5.77 1.92
CA GLU A 12 -6.08 -7.23 1.90
C GLU A 12 -4.82 -7.65 1.14
N GLY A 13 -4.58 -7.11 -0.06
CA GLY A 13 -3.37 -7.37 -0.82
C GLY A 13 -2.10 -6.92 -0.08
N ILE A 14 -2.15 -5.76 0.58
CA ILE A 14 -1.04 -5.26 1.41
C ILE A 14 -0.77 -6.19 2.58
N LYS A 15 -1.82 -6.70 3.25
CA LYS A 15 -1.66 -7.67 4.35
C LYS A 15 -0.94 -8.93 3.88
N VAL A 16 -1.26 -9.45 2.70
CA VAL A 16 -0.55 -10.62 2.13
C VAL A 16 0.95 -10.33 1.95
N VAL A 17 1.31 -9.14 1.46
CA VAL A 17 2.72 -8.73 1.34
C VAL A 17 3.39 -8.66 2.71
N VAL A 18 2.73 -8.05 3.69
CA VAL A 18 3.24 -7.90 5.06
C VAL A 18 3.39 -9.24 5.77
N ASP A 19 2.40 -10.12 5.69
CA ASP A 19 2.44 -11.43 6.35
C ASP A 19 3.58 -12.29 5.82
N ARG A 20 3.93 -12.11 4.54
CA ARG A 20 4.99 -12.88 3.88
C ARG A 20 6.40 -12.30 4.07
N PHE A 21 6.53 -10.98 4.19
CA PHE A 21 7.84 -10.30 4.14
C PHE A 21 8.10 -9.32 5.29
N GLY A 22 7.15 -9.13 6.18
CA GLY A 22 7.22 -8.22 7.32
C GLY A 22 6.72 -6.79 7.03
N THR A 23 6.42 -6.06 8.10
CA THR A 23 5.88 -4.69 8.05
C THR A 23 6.90 -3.63 7.60
N THR A 24 8.18 -3.95 7.63
CA THR A 24 9.27 -3.02 7.27
C THR A 24 9.59 -3.03 5.77
N ARG A 25 9.01 -3.94 5.01
CA ARG A 25 9.28 -4.15 3.59
C ARG A 25 8.66 -3.06 2.72
N TRP A 26 9.46 -2.47 1.84
CA TRP A 26 8.98 -1.60 0.77
C TRP A 26 8.45 -2.46 -0.40
N PHE A 27 7.35 -2.03 -1.01
CA PHE A 27 6.72 -2.70 -2.16
C PHE A 27 6.27 -1.68 -3.21
N THR A 28 6.14 -2.12 -4.45
CA THR A 28 5.62 -1.29 -5.56
C THR A 28 4.15 -1.59 -5.85
N GLN A 29 3.49 -0.70 -6.60
CA GLN A 29 2.08 -0.90 -6.99
C GLN A 29 1.87 -2.23 -7.74
N THR A 30 2.82 -2.63 -8.58
CA THR A 30 2.74 -3.86 -9.40
C THR A 30 2.67 -5.14 -8.57
N GLU A 31 3.05 -5.09 -7.29
CA GLU A 31 2.98 -6.25 -6.40
C GLU A 31 1.58 -6.46 -5.80
N ILE A 32 0.67 -5.50 -6.01
CA ILE A 32 -0.70 -5.57 -5.51
C ILE A 32 -1.66 -5.48 -6.69
N GLU A 33 -2.00 -6.65 -7.22
CA GLU A 33 -2.80 -6.80 -8.44
C GLU A 33 -4.17 -6.10 -8.32
N GLY A 34 -4.57 -5.42 -9.40
CA GLY A 34 -5.85 -4.73 -9.48
C GLY A 34 -5.96 -3.44 -8.66
N ILE A 35 -4.86 -2.98 -8.03
CA ILE A 35 -4.84 -1.74 -7.25
C ILE A 35 -4.22 -0.60 -8.06
N GLY A 36 -4.99 0.47 -8.23
CA GLY A 36 -4.55 1.68 -8.92
C GLY A 36 -3.80 2.65 -8.01
N TYR A 37 -3.02 3.53 -8.64
CA TYR A 37 -2.25 4.60 -7.98
C TYR A 37 -3.08 5.44 -7.00
N ASN A 38 -4.27 5.89 -7.42
CA ASN A 38 -5.16 6.72 -6.60
C ASN A 38 -5.58 6.02 -5.31
N THR A 39 -5.74 4.69 -5.32
CA THR A 39 -6.08 3.91 -4.14
C THR A 39 -4.91 3.89 -3.15
N LEU A 40 -3.69 3.65 -3.62
CA LEU A 40 -2.49 3.69 -2.78
C LEU A 40 -2.26 5.09 -2.20
N MET A 41 -2.42 6.14 -3.00
CA MET A 41 -2.34 7.52 -2.52
C MET A 41 -3.42 7.84 -1.48
N ALA A 42 -4.64 7.32 -1.64
CA ALA A 42 -5.66 7.47 -0.61
C ALA A 42 -5.25 6.79 0.71
N LEU A 43 -4.59 5.64 0.66
CA LEU A 43 -4.07 4.96 1.86
C LEU A 43 -2.88 5.73 2.48
N VAL A 44 -2.01 6.34 1.67
CA VAL A 44 -0.96 7.25 2.14
C VAL A 44 -1.58 8.45 2.85
N ASN A 45 -2.57 9.10 2.25
CA ASN A 45 -3.26 10.26 2.82
C ASN A 45 -4.04 9.90 4.11
N LYS A 46 -4.51 8.66 4.23
CA LYS A 46 -5.12 8.10 5.44
C LYS A 46 -4.08 7.60 6.46
N ASN A 47 -2.78 7.83 6.22
CA ASN A 47 -1.67 7.47 7.10
C ASN A 47 -1.48 5.96 7.33
N TYR A 48 -2.01 5.12 6.44
CA TYR A 48 -1.80 3.66 6.45
C TYR A 48 -0.47 3.26 5.82
N LEU A 49 -0.05 4.03 4.82
CA LEU A 49 1.18 3.78 4.07
C LEU A 49 2.12 4.98 4.16
N GLU A 50 3.40 4.68 4.22
CA GLU A 50 4.47 5.60 3.87
C GLU A 50 4.78 5.46 2.38
N LYS A 51 5.13 6.57 1.73
CA LYS A 51 5.51 6.62 0.32
C LYS A 51 6.94 7.14 0.19
N LEU A 52 7.71 6.53 -0.69
CA LEU A 52 9.03 6.98 -1.12
C LEU A 52 9.12 6.91 -2.64
N TYR A 53 9.70 7.94 -3.27
CA TYR A 53 9.95 7.97 -4.70
C TYR A 53 11.45 7.84 -4.96
N PHE A 54 11.85 6.81 -5.70
CA PHE A 54 13.25 6.53 -6.01
C PHE A 54 13.35 5.83 -7.36
N ASN A 55 14.38 6.18 -8.16
CA ASN A 55 14.61 5.61 -9.50
C ASN A 55 13.35 5.58 -10.38
N HIS A 56 12.58 6.67 -10.38
CA HIS A 56 11.34 6.81 -11.13
C HIS A 56 10.20 5.85 -10.76
N VAL A 57 10.28 5.21 -9.59
CA VAL A 57 9.29 4.26 -9.08
C VAL A 57 8.78 4.71 -7.71
N ASP A 58 7.46 4.56 -7.52
CA ASP A 58 6.82 4.75 -6.22
C ASP A 58 6.90 3.47 -5.39
N TYR A 59 7.50 3.60 -4.22
CA TYR A 59 7.58 2.57 -3.19
C TYR A 59 6.67 2.91 -2.03
N TYR A 60 6.06 1.88 -1.45
CA TYR A 60 5.13 1.99 -0.34
C TYR A 60 5.58 1.06 0.79
N ARG A 61 5.31 1.46 2.03
CA ARG A 61 5.55 0.63 3.22
C ARG A 61 4.42 0.83 4.20
N VAL A 62 4.03 -0.22 4.92
CA VAL A 62 3.02 -0.07 5.97
C VAL A 62 3.59 0.78 7.10
N LYS A 63 2.83 1.83 7.46
CA LYS A 63 3.17 2.62 8.62
C LYS A 63 2.81 1.79 9.85
N LYS A 64 3.78 1.54 10.73
CA LYS A 64 3.55 0.82 11.99
C LYS A 64 2.44 1.58 12.73
N VAL A 65 1.29 0.93 12.94
CA VAL A 65 0.18 1.48 13.75
C VAL A 65 0.63 1.58 15.19
#